data_AF-Q58016-F1
#
_entry.id   AF-Q58016-F1
#
_cell.length_a   1.000
_cell.length_b   1.000
_cell.length_c   1.000
_cell.angle_alpha   90.00
_cell.angle_beta   90.00
_cell.angle_gamma   90.00
#
_symmetry.space_group_name_H-M   'P 1'
#
loop_
_entity.id
_entity.type
_entity.pdbx_description
1 polymer ?
#
loop_
_entity_poly.entity_id
_entity_poly.type
_entity_poly.pdbx_seq_one_letter_code
_entity_poly.pdbx_strand_id
1 'polypeptide(L)'
;MQIKPFEENKPYPEWDPDEPDKVPGIPNWNRNFGNIIIEFDKGTRTCYYHRKKKNKYDVECGDYRIKITYSQKNWNKKVVYDNDAWKWLVDCLDPTEINKFLCHLCKILDMNIDKDVYDYLINNVNFSVNNNDLRALLYYFWHRAIIEDRIYSQKKGYNGRKQVIGATYEVLKELRNNQNRVYLYEKCDEIYKMAKKKL
;
A
#
# COMPACT_ATOMS: atom_id res chain seq x y z
N MET A 1 -14.81 -20.22 5.94
CA MET A 1 -14.48 -18.88 5.44
C MET A 1 -15.08 -18.63 4.06
N GLN A 2 -16.04 -17.70 3.96
CA GLN A 2 -16.55 -17.18 2.70
C GLN A 2 -15.79 -15.89 2.38
N ILE A 3 -15.06 -15.85 1.27
CA ILE A 3 -14.35 -14.63 0.86
C ILE A 3 -15.37 -13.70 0.18
N LYS A 4 -15.54 -12.47 0.67
CA LYS A 4 -16.25 -11.42 -0.08
C LYS A 4 -15.25 -10.85 -1.09
N PRO A 5 -15.33 -11.21 -2.39
CA PRO A 5 -14.32 -10.77 -3.35
C PRO A 5 -14.36 -9.24 -3.46
N PHE A 6 -13.19 -8.65 -3.70
CA PHE A 6 -13.18 -7.30 -4.21
C PHE A 6 -13.78 -7.30 -5.61
N GLU A 7 -14.65 -6.34 -5.86
CA GLU A 7 -15.22 -6.10 -7.18
C GLU A 7 -14.59 -4.85 -7.76
N GLU A 8 -14.15 -4.92 -9.01
CA GLU A 8 -13.59 -3.77 -9.71
C GLU A 8 -14.63 -2.65 -9.75
N ASN A 9 -14.20 -1.41 -9.51
CA ASN A 9 -15.04 -0.21 -9.51
C ASN A 9 -16.10 -0.13 -8.39
N LYS A 10 -16.04 -0.99 -7.37
CA LYS A 10 -16.85 -0.85 -6.16
C LYS A 10 -15.99 -0.43 -4.96
N PRO A 11 -16.60 0.17 -3.92
CA PRO A 11 -15.92 0.37 -2.65
C PRO A 11 -15.37 -0.94 -2.10
N TYR A 12 -14.17 -0.88 -1.55
CA TYR A 12 -13.54 -2.01 -0.89
C TYR A 12 -14.40 -2.47 0.30
N PRO A 13 -14.87 -3.74 0.38
CA PRO A 13 -15.69 -4.22 1.48
C PRO A 13 -15.00 -4.01 2.83
N GLU A 14 -15.78 -3.55 3.80
CA GLU A 14 -15.37 -3.51 5.20
C GLU A 14 -15.48 -4.91 5.80
N TRP A 15 -14.49 -5.30 6.61
CA TRP A 15 -14.60 -6.53 7.37
C TRP A 15 -15.50 -6.34 8.59
N ASP A 16 -16.51 -7.20 8.74
CA ASP A 16 -17.41 -7.23 9.89
C ASP A 16 -16.79 -8.09 11.02
N PRO A 17 -16.51 -7.52 12.22
CA PRO A 17 -15.91 -8.26 13.34
C PRO A 17 -16.77 -9.40 13.84
N ASP A 18 -18.08 -9.27 13.65
CA ASP A 18 -19.07 -10.22 14.13
C ASP A 18 -19.34 -11.32 13.08
N GLU A 19 -18.79 -11.18 11.87
CA GLU A 19 -18.71 -12.20 10.83
C GLU A 19 -17.25 -12.63 10.56
N PRO A 20 -16.56 -13.30 11.51
CA PRO A 20 -15.14 -13.65 11.37
C PRO A 20 -14.87 -14.53 10.15
N ASP A 21 -15.84 -15.33 9.72
CA ASP A 21 -15.74 -16.16 8.53
C ASP A 21 -15.88 -15.42 7.20
N LYS A 22 -16.23 -14.12 7.21
CA LYS A 22 -16.47 -13.30 6.01
C LYS A 22 -15.42 -12.21 5.82
N VAL A 23 -14.20 -12.63 5.50
CA VAL A 23 -13.07 -11.73 5.28
C VAL A 23 -13.13 -11.14 3.85
N PRO A 24 -12.91 -9.83 3.67
CA PRO A 24 -12.62 -9.24 2.38
C PRO A 24 -11.52 -10.03 1.62
N GLY A 25 -11.69 -10.21 0.32
CA GLY A 25 -10.70 -10.84 -0.56
C GLY A 25 -9.43 -10.01 -0.71
N ILE A 26 -8.68 -10.24 -1.80
CA ILE A 26 -7.66 -9.31 -2.33
C ILE A 26 -8.03 -9.07 -3.80
N PRO A 27 -7.84 -7.85 -4.35
CA PRO A 27 -8.22 -7.60 -5.73
C PRO A 27 -7.51 -8.55 -6.69
N ASN A 28 -8.21 -8.95 -7.74
CA ASN A 28 -7.70 -9.87 -8.75
C ASN A 28 -7.50 -9.19 -10.11
N TRP A 29 -7.54 -7.85 -10.15
CA TRP A 29 -7.24 -7.06 -11.33
C TRP A 29 -5.85 -6.45 -11.26
N ASN A 30 -5.38 -5.94 -12.40
CA ASN A 30 -4.12 -5.23 -12.51
C ASN A 30 -4.33 -3.79 -13.01
N ARG A 31 -3.31 -2.95 -12.78
CA ARG A 31 -3.24 -1.58 -13.27
C ARG A 31 -1.90 -1.32 -13.96
N ASN A 32 -1.97 -0.59 -15.07
CA ASN A 32 -0.82 -0.28 -15.90
C ASN A 32 -0.43 1.19 -15.74
N PHE A 33 0.84 1.45 -15.45
CA PHE A 33 1.46 2.77 -15.43
C PHE A 33 2.64 2.75 -16.40
N GLY A 34 2.40 3.13 -17.66
CA GLY A 34 3.38 2.93 -18.73
C GLY A 34 3.69 1.45 -18.93
N ASN A 35 4.95 1.06 -18.70
CA ASN A 35 5.42 -0.33 -18.79
C ASN A 35 5.40 -1.08 -17.46
N ILE A 36 4.84 -0.48 -16.41
CA ILE A 36 4.74 -1.04 -15.07
C ILE A 36 3.34 -1.62 -14.87
N ILE A 37 3.26 -2.90 -14.57
CA ILE A 37 2.02 -3.60 -14.24
C ILE A 37 2.01 -3.85 -12.73
N ILE A 38 1.02 -3.31 -12.02
CA ILE A 38 0.75 -3.63 -10.63
C ILE A 38 -0.35 -4.68 -10.56
N GLU A 39 -0.06 -5.79 -9.91
CA GLU A 39 -0.99 -6.87 -9.63
C GLU A 39 -1.04 -7.11 -8.12
N PHE A 40 -2.20 -7.46 -7.59
CA PHE A 40 -2.34 -7.87 -6.20
C PHE A 40 -2.50 -9.38 -6.16
N ASP A 41 -1.72 -10.02 -5.30
CA ASP A 41 -1.76 -11.46 -5.09
C ASP A 41 -2.11 -11.74 -3.63
N LYS A 42 -2.76 -12.87 -3.41
CA LYS A 42 -3.00 -13.36 -2.05
C LYS A 42 -1.65 -13.74 -1.46
N GLY A 43 -1.23 -13.01 -0.44
CA GLY A 43 -0.07 -13.34 0.36
C GLY A 43 -0.26 -14.66 1.09
N THR A 44 0.85 -15.21 1.55
CA THR A 44 0.88 -16.53 2.19
C THR A 44 0.68 -16.47 3.70
N ARG A 45 0.76 -15.28 4.31
CA ARG A 45 0.64 -15.13 5.76
C ARG A 45 -0.79 -14.85 6.16
N THR A 46 -1.17 -15.43 7.28
CA THR A 46 -2.40 -15.17 8.00
C THR A 46 -2.11 -14.08 9.02
N CYS A 47 -2.75 -12.93 8.85
CA CYS A 47 -2.86 -11.98 9.95
C CYS A 47 -3.97 -12.46 10.88
N TYR A 48 -3.75 -12.34 12.18
CA TYR A 48 -4.67 -12.81 13.21
C TYR A 48 -5.22 -11.62 13.98
N TYR A 49 -6.54 -11.43 13.95
CA TYR A 49 -7.19 -10.48 14.86
C TYR A 49 -7.51 -11.17 16.19
N HIS A 50 -6.75 -10.83 17.25
CA HIS A 50 -7.07 -11.26 18.61
C HIS A 50 -8.04 -10.28 19.29
N ARG A 51 -9.34 -10.61 19.39
CA ARG A 51 -10.27 -9.88 20.29
C ARG A 51 -10.25 -10.51 21.68
N LYS A 52 -9.65 -9.85 22.66
CA LYS A 52 -9.57 -10.33 24.07
C LYS A 52 -10.91 -10.50 24.81
N LYS A 53 -12.08 -10.25 24.20
CA LYS A 53 -13.32 -10.07 24.98
C LYS A 53 -14.36 -11.20 24.96
N LYS A 54 -14.48 -12.06 23.95
CA LYS A 54 -15.41 -13.21 24.00
C LYS A 54 -14.97 -14.28 23.00
N ASN A 55 -14.41 -15.38 23.51
CA ASN A 55 -13.94 -16.56 22.78
C ASN A 55 -12.80 -16.31 21.77
N LYS A 56 -11.71 -17.08 21.92
CA LYS A 56 -10.50 -17.01 21.09
C LYS A 56 -10.85 -17.43 19.66
N TYR A 57 -10.94 -16.48 18.74
CA TYR A 57 -10.86 -16.77 17.32
C TYR A 57 -9.66 -16.04 16.74
N ASP A 58 -8.77 -16.83 16.18
CA ASP A 58 -7.72 -16.39 15.29
C ASP A 58 -8.35 -16.27 13.91
N VAL A 59 -8.87 -15.08 13.60
CA VAL A 59 -9.43 -14.85 12.28
C VAL A 59 -8.29 -14.63 11.29
N GLU A 60 -8.19 -15.55 10.34
CA GLU A 60 -7.28 -15.49 9.21
C GLU A 60 -7.65 -14.33 8.28
N CYS A 61 -7.06 -13.15 8.46
CA CYS A 61 -7.08 -12.14 7.42
C CYS A 61 -5.85 -12.29 6.50
N GLY A 62 -6.08 -12.45 5.20
CA GLY A 62 -5.01 -12.74 4.24
C GLY A 62 -4.00 -11.59 4.15
N ASP A 63 -2.71 -11.92 4.26
CA ASP A 63 -1.62 -11.09 3.77
C ASP A 63 -1.80 -10.86 2.27
N TYR A 64 -1.31 -9.75 1.75
CA TYR A 64 -1.36 -9.46 0.31
C TYR A 64 0.05 -9.17 -0.17
N ARG A 65 0.31 -9.51 -1.43
CA ARG A 65 1.54 -9.18 -2.12
C ARG A 65 1.19 -8.27 -3.27
N ILE A 66 2.01 -7.27 -3.50
CA ILE A 66 1.87 -6.41 -4.67
C ILE A 66 2.99 -6.81 -5.61
N LYS A 67 2.62 -7.47 -6.71
CA LYS A 67 3.57 -7.87 -7.74
C LYS A 67 3.66 -6.74 -8.75
N ILE A 68 4.88 -6.26 -8.96
CA ILE A 68 5.16 -5.18 -9.90
C ILE A 68 6.00 -5.76 -11.03
N THR A 69 5.52 -5.64 -12.27
CA THR A 69 6.24 -6.15 -13.43
C THR A 69 6.60 -5.00 -14.35
N TYR A 70 7.89 -4.87 -14.70
CA TYR A 70 8.37 -3.91 -15.68
C TYR A 70 8.62 -4.62 -17.00
N SER A 71 8.12 -4.09 -18.11
CA SER A 71 8.61 -4.48 -19.42
C SER A 71 9.74 -3.54 -19.85
N GLN A 72 10.99 -3.86 -19.48
CA GLN A 72 12.16 -3.40 -20.21
C GLN A 72 12.83 -4.62 -20.86
N LYS A 73 13.29 -4.45 -22.11
CA LYS A 73 13.67 -5.52 -23.06
C LYS A 73 14.74 -6.50 -22.57
N ASN A 74 15.40 -6.20 -21.46
CA ASN A 74 16.46 -7.00 -20.89
C ASN A 74 16.32 -6.91 -19.36
N TRP A 75 15.92 -8.02 -18.74
CA TRP A 75 16.04 -8.36 -17.30
C TRP A 75 14.79 -8.19 -16.39
N ASN A 76 14.39 -9.36 -15.85
CA ASN A 76 13.75 -9.76 -14.59
C ASN A 76 12.55 -8.98 -14.00
N LYS A 77 11.44 -9.72 -13.82
CA LYS A 77 10.33 -9.40 -12.92
C LYS A 77 10.89 -8.97 -11.54
N LYS A 78 10.78 -7.69 -11.19
CA LYS A 78 11.10 -7.21 -9.83
C LYS A 78 9.85 -7.33 -8.96
N VAL A 79 9.74 -8.42 -8.20
CA VAL A 79 8.71 -8.50 -7.14
C VAL A 79 9.10 -7.50 -6.06
N VAL A 80 8.29 -6.47 -5.85
CA VAL A 80 8.47 -5.48 -4.78
C VAL A 80 7.69 -5.98 -3.56
N TYR A 81 8.39 -6.36 -2.51
CA TYR A 81 7.74 -6.73 -1.25
C TYR A 81 7.29 -5.47 -0.49
N ASP A 82 6.42 -5.67 0.51
CA ASP A 82 5.78 -4.57 1.23
C ASP A 82 6.75 -3.62 1.96
N ASN A 83 7.93 -4.14 2.34
CA ASN A 83 9.04 -3.36 2.90
C ASN A 83 9.89 -2.65 1.83
N ASP A 84 9.89 -3.15 0.59
CA ASP A 84 10.70 -2.61 -0.51
C ASP A 84 10.03 -1.42 -1.20
N ALA A 85 8.71 -1.21 -1.02
CA ALA A 85 8.00 -0.07 -1.62
C ALA A 85 8.57 1.29 -1.18
N TRP A 86 8.94 1.44 0.09
CA TRP A 86 9.60 2.68 0.55
C TRP A 86 11.04 2.81 0.05
N LYS A 87 11.76 1.70 -0.14
CA LYS A 87 13.09 1.72 -0.76
C LYS A 87 12.98 2.15 -2.23
N TRP A 88 11.97 1.64 -2.94
CA TRP A 88 11.67 2.06 -4.31
C TRP A 88 11.25 3.53 -4.39
N LEU A 89 10.51 4.04 -3.42
CA LEU A 89 10.24 5.49 -3.30
C LEU A 89 11.54 6.31 -3.17
N VAL A 90 12.47 5.86 -2.32
CA VAL A 90 13.79 6.48 -2.15
C VAL A 90 14.58 6.49 -3.46
N ASP A 91 14.53 5.41 -4.24
CA ASP A 91 15.18 5.31 -5.56
C ASP A 91 14.61 6.28 -6.59
N CYS A 92 13.28 6.40 -6.65
CA CYS A 92 12.61 7.06 -7.77
C CYS A 92 12.29 8.54 -7.53
N LEU A 93 12.11 8.97 -6.28
CA LEU A 93 11.63 10.31 -5.98
C LEU A 93 12.77 11.33 -5.87
N ASP A 94 12.71 12.36 -6.70
CA ASP A 94 13.54 13.56 -6.54
C ASP A 94 13.10 14.33 -5.27
N PRO A 95 14.04 14.71 -4.38
CA PRO A 95 13.71 15.48 -3.17
C PRO A 95 12.90 16.76 -3.41
N THR A 96 13.05 17.40 -4.58
CA THR A 96 12.29 18.60 -4.97
C THR A 96 10.80 18.33 -5.21
N GLU A 97 10.42 17.08 -5.51
CA GLU A 97 9.02 16.68 -5.75
C GLU A 97 8.33 16.06 -4.52
N ILE A 98 8.99 16.03 -3.35
CA ILE A 98 8.44 15.45 -2.11
C ILE A 98 7.06 16.04 -1.74
N ASN A 99 6.93 17.37 -1.75
CA ASN A 99 5.66 18.01 -1.37
C ASN A 99 4.54 17.66 -2.34
N LYS A 100 4.87 17.59 -3.64
CA LYS A 100 3.93 17.21 -4.70
C LYS A 100 3.48 15.75 -4.54
N PHE A 101 4.41 14.85 -4.23
CA PHE A 101 4.11 13.45 -3.93
C PHE A 101 3.14 13.32 -2.74
N LEU A 102 3.45 14.01 -1.63
CA LEU A 102 2.58 14.02 -0.46
C LEU A 102 1.18 14.58 -0.76
N CYS A 103 1.08 15.67 -1.53
CA CYS A 103 -0.22 16.23 -1.92
C CYS A 103 -1.07 15.22 -2.72
N HIS A 104 -0.47 14.53 -3.69
CA HIS A 104 -1.19 13.51 -4.45
C HIS A 104 -1.57 12.31 -3.59
N LEU A 105 -0.69 11.85 -2.69
CA LEU A 105 -0.97 10.77 -1.76
C LEU A 105 -2.15 11.11 -0.84
N CYS A 106 -2.17 12.28 -0.22
CA CYS A 106 -3.29 12.70 0.62
C CYS A 106 -4.61 12.72 -0.17
N LYS A 107 -4.60 13.25 -1.40
CA LYS A 107 -5.80 13.32 -2.24
C LYS A 107 -6.36 11.94 -2.62
N ILE A 108 -5.52 10.98 -2.99
CA ILE A 108 -6.02 9.64 -3.36
C ILE A 108 -6.51 8.85 -2.14
N LEU A 109 -5.97 9.11 -0.94
CA LEU A 109 -6.39 8.40 0.27
C LEU A 109 -7.82 8.70 0.70
N ASP A 110 -8.38 9.83 0.26
CA ASP A 110 -9.80 10.16 0.45
C ASP A 110 -10.73 9.41 -0.53
N MET A 111 -10.17 8.76 -1.56
CA MET A 111 -10.93 7.99 -2.55
C MET A 111 -11.10 6.53 -2.09
N ASN A 112 -12.28 5.96 -2.34
CA ASN A 112 -12.62 4.58 -1.94
C ASN A 112 -12.87 3.64 -3.13
N ILE A 113 -12.83 4.16 -4.35
CA ILE A 113 -13.08 3.41 -5.58
C ILE A 113 -11.78 3.40 -6.38
N ASP A 114 -11.33 2.20 -6.73
CA ASP A 114 -10.09 1.96 -7.45
C ASP A 114 -9.99 2.74 -8.77
N LYS A 115 -11.06 2.76 -9.57
CA LYS A 115 -11.08 3.48 -10.84
C LYS A 115 -10.92 4.98 -10.68
N ASP A 116 -11.52 5.57 -9.65
CA ASP A 116 -11.38 7.01 -9.40
C ASP A 116 -9.92 7.37 -9.09
N VAL A 117 -9.24 6.51 -8.33
CA VAL A 117 -7.81 6.65 -8.03
C VAL A 117 -6.99 6.47 -9.29
N TYR A 118 -7.23 5.40 -10.05
CA TYR A 118 -6.50 5.14 -11.28
C TYR A 118 -6.64 6.28 -12.30
N ASP A 119 -7.87 6.72 -12.55
CA ASP A 119 -8.18 7.83 -13.45
C ASP A 119 -7.53 9.14 -12.97
N TYR A 120 -7.52 9.40 -11.66
CA TYR A 120 -6.84 10.56 -11.11
C TYR A 120 -5.32 10.49 -11.35
N LEU A 121 -4.69 9.34 -11.08
CA LEU A 121 -3.25 9.16 -11.26
C LEU A 121 -2.81 9.32 -12.73
N ILE A 122 -3.60 8.80 -13.67
CA ILE A 122 -3.29 8.92 -15.10
C ILE A 122 -3.49 10.35 -15.62
N ASN A 123 -4.59 10.99 -15.23
CA ASN A 123 -5.00 12.26 -15.83
C ASN A 123 -4.47 13.51 -15.10
N ASN A 124 -4.10 13.41 -13.82
CA ASN A 124 -3.79 14.60 -13.00
C ASN A 124 -2.41 14.58 -12.34
N VAL A 125 -1.79 13.40 -12.19
CA VAL A 125 -0.46 13.30 -11.57
C VAL A 125 0.60 13.36 -12.65
N ASN A 126 1.52 14.30 -12.57
CA ASN A 126 2.62 14.41 -13.54
C ASN A 126 3.90 14.82 -12.83
N PHE A 127 4.83 13.89 -12.59
CA PHE A 127 6.16 14.16 -12.06
C PHE A 127 7.16 14.45 -13.17
N SER A 128 8.25 15.13 -12.80
CA SER A 128 9.31 15.53 -13.75
C SER A 128 10.16 14.35 -14.22
N VAL A 129 10.39 13.38 -13.32
CA VAL A 129 11.23 12.19 -13.53
C VAL A 129 10.51 10.99 -12.94
N ASN A 130 10.72 9.79 -13.49
CA ASN A 130 10.15 8.53 -12.99
C ASN A 130 8.61 8.59 -12.80
N ASN A 131 7.91 9.32 -13.67
CA ASN A 131 6.49 9.62 -13.51
C ASN A 131 5.62 8.36 -13.36
N ASN A 132 5.89 7.32 -14.15
CA ASN A 132 5.15 6.06 -14.07
C ASN A 132 5.45 5.30 -12.76
N ASP A 133 6.71 5.26 -12.33
CA ASP A 133 7.10 4.65 -11.05
C ASP A 133 6.43 5.36 -9.87
N LEU A 134 6.41 6.69 -9.87
CA LEU A 134 5.78 7.47 -8.80
C LEU A 134 4.25 7.33 -8.80
N ARG A 135 3.60 7.27 -9.97
CA ARG A 135 2.17 6.92 -10.07
C ARG A 135 1.89 5.51 -9.54
N ALA A 136 2.73 4.55 -9.89
CA ALA A 136 2.65 3.17 -9.43
C ALA A 136 2.83 3.08 -7.89
N LEU A 137 3.79 3.81 -7.32
CA LEU A 137 3.99 3.93 -5.87
C LEU A 137 2.80 4.60 -5.16
N LEU A 138 2.22 5.65 -5.75
CA LEU A 138 1.00 6.28 -5.20
C LEU A 138 -0.16 5.30 -5.16
N TYR A 139 -0.38 4.56 -6.24
CA TYR A 139 -1.41 3.53 -6.33
C TYR A 139 -1.18 2.41 -5.30
N TYR A 140 0.07 1.96 -5.15
CA TYR A 140 0.50 1.02 -4.12
C TYR A 140 0.12 1.50 -2.72
N PHE A 141 0.51 2.72 -2.34
CA PHE A 141 0.30 3.24 -0.99
C PHE A 141 -1.18 3.46 -0.69
N TRP A 142 -1.95 3.91 -1.69
CA TRP A 142 -3.41 3.97 -1.58
C TRP A 142 -3.98 2.59 -1.26
N HIS A 143 -3.63 1.59 -2.06
CA HIS A 143 -4.16 0.25 -1.90
C HIS A 143 -3.83 -0.34 -0.53
N ARG A 144 -2.57 -0.19 -0.10
CA ARG A 144 -2.13 -0.59 1.23
C ARG A 144 -2.95 0.08 2.32
N ALA A 145 -3.14 1.40 2.24
CA ALA A 145 -3.90 2.13 3.24
C ALA A 145 -5.37 1.67 3.33
N ILE A 146 -6.02 1.42 2.18
CA ILE A 146 -7.38 0.93 2.14
C ILE A 146 -7.47 -0.48 2.72
N ILE A 147 -6.59 -1.40 2.34
CA ILE A 147 -6.58 -2.74 2.93
C ILE A 147 -6.39 -2.65 4.44
N GLU A 148 -5.41 -1.87 4.89
CA GLU A 148 -5.12 -1.76 6.32
C GLU A 148 -6.34 -1.22 7.09
N ASP A 149 -7.03 -0.20 6.58
CA ASP A 149 -8.29 0.29 7.16
C ASP A 149 -9.42 -0.73 7.09
N ARG A 150 -9.64 -1.39 5.96
CA ARG A 150 -10.79 -2.28 5.77
C ARG A 150 -10.63 -3.61 6.51
N ILE A 151 -9.41 -4.07 6.71
CA ILE A 151 -9.08 -5.33 7.37
C ILE A 151 -8.74 -5.14 8.86
N TYR A 152 -8.09 -4.04 9.27
CA TYR A 152 -7.61 -3.89 10.66
C TYR A 152 -8.24 -2.75 11.46
N SER A 153 -9.15 -1.93 10.89
CA SER A 153 -9.82 -0.83 11.62
C SER A 153 -10.56 -1.23 12.89
N GLN A 154 -10.85 -2.52 13.08
CA GLN A 154 -11.52 -3.06 14.26
C GLN A 154 -10.69 -2.96 15.55
N LYS A 155 -9.39 -2.64 15.46
CA LYS A 155 -8.60 -2.24 16.63
C LYS A 155 -8.92 -0.79 16.95
N LYS A 156 -9.57 -0.53 18.09
CA LYS A 156 -9.94 0.83 18.52
C LYS A 156 -8.73 1.78 18.40
N GLY A 157 -8.86 2.80 17.55
CA GLY A 157 -7.83 3.81 17.31
C GLY A 157 -6.82 3.46 16.21
N TYR A 158 -6.90 2.28 15.60
CA TYR A 158 -6.11 1.92 14.43
C TYR A 158 -6.68 2.59 13.18
N ASN A 159 -5.80 3.19 12.38
CA ASN A 159 -6.13 3.88 11.14
C ASN A 159 -4.98 3.64 10.16
N GLY A 160 -5.19 2.69 9.25
CA GLY A 160 -4.27 2.27 8.21
C GLY A 160 -3.85 3.44 7.32
N ARG A 161 -4.77 4.32 6.93
CA ARG A 161 -4.43 5.56 6.18
C ARG A 161 -3.41 6.42 6.93
N LYS A 162 -3.67 6.73 8.21
CA LYS A 162 -2.73 7.52 9.04
C LYS A 162 -1.40 6.83 9.19
N GLN A 163 -1.38 5.50 9.31
CA GLN A 163 -0.15 4.74 9.41
C GLN A 163 0.68 4.81 8.12
N VAL A 164 0.04 4.62 6.96
CA VAL A 164 0.73 4.69 5.66
C VAL A 164 1.23 6.09 5.38
N ILE A 165 0.42 7.13 5.61
CA ILE A 165 0.86 8.52 5.47
C ILE A 165 2.02 8.81 6.42
N GLY A 166 1.90 8.43 7.69
CA GLY A 166 2.93 8.69 8.70
C GLY A 166 4.25 7.99 8.37
N ALA A 167 4.22 6.71 8.02
CA ALA A 167 5.40 5.97 7.60
C ALA A 167 6.04 6.58 6.33
N THR A 168 5.22 6.91 5.34
CA THR A 168 5.70 7.55 4.11
C THR A 168 6.31 8.92 4.40
N TYR A 169 5.67 9.72 5.25
CA TYR A 169 6.19 11.03 5.66
C TYR A 169 7.55 10.93 6.35
N GLU A 170 7.74 9.98 7.26
CA GLU A 170 9.04 9.77 7.91
C GLU A 170 10.13 9.38 6.90
N VAL A 171 9.84 8.50 5.94
CA VAL A 171 10.79 8.14 4.86
C VAL A 171 11.15 9.37 4.03
N LEU A 172 10.16 10.18 3.65
CA LEU A 172 10.37 11.39 2.85
C LEU A 172 11.13 12.49 3.60
N LYS A 173 10.92 12.59 4.91
CA LYS A 173 11.68 13.49 5.79
C LYS A 173 13.16 13.11 5.83
N GLU A 174 13.47 11.82 5.94
CA GLU A 174 14.85 11.33 5.87
C GLU A 174 15.45 11.59 4.49
N LEU A 175 14.71 11.31 3.41
CA LEU A 175 15.14 11.55 2.03
C LEU A 175 15.43 13.03 1.75
N ARG A 176 14.68 13.96 2.37
CA ARG A 176 14.93 15.40 2.25
C ARG A 176 16.27 15.82 2.85
N ASN A 177 16.68 15.18 3.95
CA ASN A 177 17.81 15.61 4.76
C ASN A 177 19.09 14.81 4.49
N ASN A 178 18.99 13.67 3.81
CA ASN A 178 20.11 12.76 3.61
C ASN A 178 20.11 12.18 2.19
N GLN A 179 21.30 12.01 1.61
CA GLN A 179 21.49 11.41 0.29
C GLN A 179 22.10 10.00 0.36
N ASN A 180 22.56 9.54 1.52
CA ASN A 180 23.14 8.21 1.69
C ASN A 180 22.05 7.13 1.60
N ARG A 181 22.06 6.38 0.48
CA ARG A 181 21.07 5.34 0.19
C ARG A 181 21.08 4.19 1.17
N VAL A 182 22.25 3.76 1.65
CA VAL A 182 22.36 2.66 2.63
C VAL A 182 21.62 3.04 3.90
N TYR A 183 21.90 4.24 4.43
CA TYR A 183 21.21 4.78 5.59
C TYR A 183 19.69 4.89 5.36
N LEU A 184 19.25 5.40 4.21
CA LEU A 184 17.82 5.54 3.89
C LEU A 184 17.12 4.18 3.83
N TYR A 185 17.76 3.13 3.32
CA TYR A 185 17.19 1.78 3.28
C TYR A 185 17.06 1.15 4.65
N GLU A 186 18.06 1.35 5.51
CA GLU A 186 17.98 0.95 6.92
C GLU A 186 16.82 1.66 7.62
N LYS A 187 16.62 2.97 7.35
CA LYS A 187 15.47 3.73 7.86
C LYS A 187 14.13 3.23 7.33
N CYS A 188 14.04 2.85 6.06
CA CYS A 188 12.83 2.23 5.51
C CYS A 188 12.47 0.94 6.27
N ASP A 189 13.46 0.08 6.56
CA ASP A 189 13.24 -1.16 7.31
C ASP A 189 12.85 -0.89 8.78
N GLU A 190 13.45 0.12 9.42
CA GLU A 190 13.06 0.57 10.78
C GLU A 190 11.61 1.07 10.82
N ILE A 191 11.24 1.96 9.90
CA ILE A 191 9.89 2.53 9.80
C ILE A 191 8.86 1.44 9.51
N TYR A 192 9.18 0.49 8.61
CA TYR A 192 8.32 -0.66 8.34
C TYR A 192 8.08 -1.51 9.60
N LYS A 193 9.14 -1.82 10.35
CA LYS A 193 9.02 -2.56 11.62
C LYS A 193 8.18 -1.79 12.65
N MET A 194 8.37 -0.48 12.77
CA MET A 194 7.59 0.37 13.68
C MET A 194 6.11 0.43 13.30
N ALA A 195 5.81 0.50 12.00
CA ALA A 195 4.45 0.41 11.51
C ALA A 195 3.84 -0.94 11.93
N LYS A 196 4.46 -2.07 11.59
CA LYS A 196 3.90 -3.39 11.89
C LYS A 196 3.78 -3.70 13.39
N LYS A 197 4.63 -3.16 14.27
CA LYS A 197 4.52 -3.37 15.74
C LYS A 197 3.25 -2.79 16.38
N LYS A 198 2.54 -1.89 15.70
CA LYS A 198 1.26 -1.33 16.17
C LYS A 198 0.03 -2.12 15.70
N LEU A 199 0.24 -3.10 14.83
CA LEU A 199 -0.73 -4.14 14.48
C LEU A 199 -0.66 -5.29 15.47
#